data_AF-A0A430CPP4-F1
#
_entry.id   AF-A0A430CPP4-F1
#
_cell.length_a   1.000
_cell.length_b   1.000
_cell.length_c   1.000
_cell.angle_alpha   90.00
_cell.angle_beta   90.00
_cell.angle_gamma   90.00
#
_symmetry.space_group_name_H-M   'P 1'
#
loop_
_entity.id
_entity.type
_entity.pdbx_description
1 polymer ?
#
loop_
_entity_poly.entity_id
_entity_poly.type
_entity_poly.pdbx_seq_one_letter_code
_entity_poly.pdbx_strand_id
1 'polypeptide(L)'
;MPTLPAVTTIAQTIQLSLAPVFMLAAIGQLLNVLAGRLARVIDRARALELMIHKIDHGPDLMRHKWELRLLDRRMSIINAALLMAVSSAVMACIVIAVLFIANIGKYHFGTWIAIAFILSVSLLILCLVAFTVEVRISLRAIHVRKEILD
;
A
#
# COMPACT_ATOMS: atom_id res chain seq x y z
N MET A 1 33.16 15.61 -31.04
CA MET A 1 31.83 15.06 -31.41
C MET A 1 30.79 16.03 -30.87
N PRO A 2 29.94 16.66 -31.70
CA PRO A 2 28.98 17.60 -31.18
C PRO A 2 27.92 16.82 -30.42
N THR A 3 27.87 17.00 -29.10
CA THR A 3 26.77 16.51 -28.27
C THR A 3 25.53 17.26 -28.71
N LEU A 4 24.63 16.58 -29.42
CA LEU A 4 23.32 17.11 -29.79
C LEU A 4 22.62 17.57 -28.50
N PRO A 5 22.43 18.88 -28.27
CA PRO A 5 21.93 19.40 -27.00
C PRO A 5 20.55 18.84 -26.63
N ALA A 6 19.77 18.40 -27.63
CA ALA A 6 18.50 17.72 -27.40
C ALA A 6 18.66 16.32 -26.75
N VAL A 7 19.69 15.56 -27.12
CA VAL A 7 19.93 14.21 -26.60
C VAL A 7 20.38 14.26 -25.14
N THR A 8 21.23 15.24 -24.79
CA THR A 8 21.69 15.44 -23.40
C THR A 8 20.54 15.83 -22.46
N THR A 9 19.62 16.66 -22.92
CA THR A 9 18.47 17.13 -22.12
C THR A 9 17.42 16.03 -21.87
N ILE A 10 17.18 15.17 -22.87
CA ILE A 10 16.31 13.99 -22.70
C ILE A 10 16.96 12.96 -21.76
N ALA A 11 18.26 12.69 -21.93
CA ALA A 11 18.99 11.77 -21.06
C ALA A 11 18.97 12.21 -19.58
N GLN A 12 19.16 13.50 -19.31
CA GLN A 12 19.06 14.06 -17.95
C GLN A 12 17.65 13.89 -17.36
N THR A 13 16.60 14.07 -18.16
CA THR A 13 15.21 13.91 -17.69
C THR A 13 14.87 12.45 -17.39
N ILE A 14 15.36 11.52 -18.20
CA ILE A 14 15.26 10.08 -17.91
C ILE A 14 15.96 9.77 -16.59
N GLN A 15 17.17 10.29 -16.38
CA GLN A 15 17.94 10.07 -15.16
C GLN A 15 17.23 10.63 -13.91
N LEU A 16 16.63 11.82 -14.00
CA LEU A 16 15.81 12.40 -12.93
C LEU A 16 14.54 11.58 -12.65
N SER A 17 13.97 10.96 -13.68
CA SER A 17 12.78 10.11 -13.56
C SER A 17 13.06 8.73 -12.97
N LEU A 18 14.32 8.28 -12.91
CA LEU A 18 14.67 6.97 -12.34
C LEU A 18 14.29 6.84 -10.86
N ALA A 19 14.43 7.91 -10.08
CA ALA A 19 14.10 7.91 -8.66
C ALA A 19 12.61 7.58 -8.38
N PRO A 20 11.62 8.29 -8.96
CA PRO A 20 10.22 7.95 -8.81
C PRO A 20 9.84 6.60 -9.46
N VAL A 21 10.50 6.19 -10.55
CA VAL A 21 10.27 4.85 -11.15
C VAL A 21 10.71 3.72 -10.20
N PHE A 22 11.86 3.89 -9.53
CA PHE A 22 12.31 2.92 -8.52
C PHE A 22 11.35 2.85 -7.32
N MET A 23 10.83 4.00 -6.90
CA MET A 23 9.79 4.08 -5.87
C MET A 23 8.52 3.32 -6.30
N LEU A 24 8.06 3.44 -7.56
CA LEU A 24 6.92 2.67 -8.07
C LEU A 24 7.12 1.16 -7.99
N ALA A 25 8.33 0.67 -8.32
CA ALA A 25 8.64 -0.75 -8.18
C ALA A 25 8.54 -1.22 -6.71
N ALA A 26 9.07 -0.42 -5.78
CA ALA A 26 8.95 -0.70 -4.35
C ALA A 26 7.48 -0.69 -3.87
N ILE A 27 6.66 0.25 -4.34
CA ILE A 27 5.22 0.28 -4.05
C ILE A 27 4.53 -0.97 -4.61
N GLY A 28 4.83 -1.38 -5.84
CA GLY A 28 4.27 -2.59 -6.45
C GLY A 28 4.54 -3.84 -5.61
N GLN A 29 5.76 -3.96 -5.06
CA GLN A 29 6.12 -5.06 -4.18
C GLN A 29 5.37 -5.02 -2.85
N LEU A 30 5.20 -3.82 -2.26
CA LEU A 30 4.39 -3.62 -1.05
C LEU A 30 2.92 -3.96 -1.28
N LEU A 31 2.35 -3.55 -2.42
CA LEU A 31 0.97 -3.87 -2.81
C LEU A 31 0.77 -5.39 -2.91
N ASN A 32 1.71 -6.12 -3.49
CA ASN A 32 1.62 -7.58 -3.58
C ASN A 32 1.62 -8.24 -2.18
N VAL A 33 2.46 -7.74 -1.25
CA VAL A 33 2.49 -8.22 0.14
C VAL A 33 1.18 -7.90 0.88
N LEU A 34 0.64 -6.70 0.70
CA LEU A 34 -0.63 -6.28 1.31
C LEU A 34 -1.80 -7.09 0.75
N ALA A 35 -1.89 -7.25 -0.56
CA ALA A 35 -2.92 -8.04 -1.23
C ALA A 35 -2.87 -9.51 -0.79
N GLY A 36 -1.68 -10.11 -0.70
CA GLY A 36 -1.52 -11.48 -0.20
C GLY A 36 -1.87 -11.65 1.28
N ARG A 37 -1.69 -10.60 2.11
CA ARG A 37 -2.18 -10.59 3.50
C ARG A 37 -3.71 -10.47 3.55
N LEU A 38 -4.29 -9.57 2.77
CA LEU A 38 -5.73 -9.38 2.69
C LEU A 38 -6.43 -10.66 2.26
N ALA A 39 -5.94 -11.33 1.21
CA ALA A 39 -6.48 -12.60 0.73
C ALA A 39 -6.52 -13.66 1.85
N ARG A 40 -5.42 -13.83 2.60
CA ARG A 40 -5.38 -14.78 3.73
C ARG A 40 -6.36 -14.41 4.86
N VAL A 41 -6.60 -13.13 5.10
CA VAL A 41 -7.60 -12.68 6.09
C VAL A 41 -9.02 -12.94 5.59
N ILE A 42 -9.30 -12.68 4.31
CA ILE A 42 -10.59 -12.97 3.65
C ILE A 42 -10.87 -14.48 3.68
N ASP A 43 -9.89 -15.31 3.34
CA ASP A 43 -10.05 -16.77 3.32
C ASP A 43 -10.37 -17.31 4.72
N ARG A 44 -9.70 -16.77 5.76
CA ARG A 44 -10.02 -17.09 7.16
C ARG A 44 -11.42 -16.62 7.56
N ALA A 45 -11.85 -15.44 7.11
CA ALA A 45 -13.18 -14.92 7.38
C ALA A 45 -14.27 -15.81 6.77
N ARG A 46 -14.09 -16.20 5.51
CA ARG A 46 -14.98 -17.13 4.81
C ARG A 46 -15.04 -18.49 5.48
N ALA A 47 -13.90 -19.04 5.91
CA ALA A 47 -13.87 -20.32 6.63
C ALA A 47 -14.65 -20.24 7.96
N LEU A 48 -14.50 -19.13 8.69
CA LEU A 48 -15.23 -18.90 9.95
C LEU A 48 -16.74 -18.71 9.71
N GLU A 49 -17.12 -17.98 8.66
CA GLU A 49 -18.50 -17.77 8.26
C GLU A 49 -19.20 -19.09 7.91
N LEU A 50 -18.51 -19.98 7.18
CA LEU A 50 -18.99 -21.34 6.88
C LEU A 50 -19.17 -22.21 8.14
N MET A 51 -18.32 -22.03 9.17
CA MET A 51 -18.49 -22.73 10.46
C MET A 51 -19.68 -22.17 11.24
N ILE A 52 -19.84 -20.85 11.29
CA ILE A 52 -20.99 -20.17 11.93
C ILE A 52 -22.30 -20.65 11.32
N HIS A 53 -22.36 -20.81 9.99
CA HIS A 53 -23.57 -21.23 9.30
C HIS A 53 -24.00 -22.68 9.58
N LYS A 54 -23.08 -23.51 10.11
CA LYS A 54 -23.37 -24.90 10.52
C LYS A 54 -23.80 -25.02 11.99
N ILE A 55 -23.69 -23.96 12.78
CA ILE A 55 -24.04 -23.94 14.20
C ILE A 55 -25.42 -23.26 14.30
N ASP A 56 -26.44 -24.03 14.68
CA ASP A 56 -27.81 -23.53 14.74
C ASP A 56 -27.93 -22.52 15.90
N HIS A 57 -27.81 -22.92 17.18
CA HIS A 57 -27.85 -22.01 18.34
C HIS A 57 -26.91 -22.46 19.48
N GLY A 58 -26.30 -21.50 20.19
CA GLY A 58 -25.44 -21.74 21.37
C GLY A 58 -24.47 -20.60 21.71
N PRO A 59 -23.84 -20.60 22.91
CA PRO A 59 -22.86 -19.59 23.32
C PRO A 59 -21.64 -19.50 22.37
N ASP A 60 -21.32 -20.58 21.66
CA ASP A 60 -20.26 -20.63 20.66
C ASP A 60 -20.56 -19.75 19.42
N LEU A 61 -21.84 -19.56 19.08
CA LEU A 61 -22.27 -18.69 17.98
C LEU A 61 -21.97 -17.21 18.28
N MET A 62 -22.18 -16.76 19.53
CA MET A 62 -21.83 -15.39 19.93
C MET A 62 -20.31 -15.16 19.89
N ARG A 63 -19.53 -16.16 20.29
CA ARG A 63 -18.06 -16.12 20.30
C ARG A 63 -17.52 -16.02 18.87
N HIS A 64 -18.04 -16.83 17.94
CA HIS A 64 -17.63 -16.79 16.53
C HIS A 64 -18.07 -15.48 15.83
N LYS A 65 -19.26 -14.94 16.12
CA LYS A 65 -19.69 -13.62 15.60
C LYS A 65 -18.83 -12.46 16.10
N TRP A 66 -18.29 -12.56 17.32
CA TRP A 66 -17.36 -11.54 17.84
C TRP A 66 -15.99 -11.63 17.14
N GLU A 67 -15.48 -12.84 16.93
CA GLU A 67 -14.23 -13.07 16.18
C GLU A 67 -14.35 -12.60 14.72
N LEU A 68 -15.51 -12.80 14.07
CA LEU A 68 -15.77 -12.31 12.71
C LEU A 68 -15.74 -10.76 12.63
N ARG A 69 -16.32 -10.06 13.61
CA ARG A 69 -16.26 -8.59 13.70
C ARG A 69 -14.83 -8.06 13.90
N LEU A 70 -14.01 -8.78 14.66
CA LEU A 70 -12.60 -8.43 14.82
C LEU A 70 -11.82 -8.60 13.50
N LEU A 71 -12.16 -9.64 12.74
CA LEU A 71 -11.54 -9.93 11.45
C LEU A 71 -11.95 -8.92 10.36
N ASP A 72 -13.21 -8.48 10.37
CA ASP A 72 -13.72 -7.44 9.48
C ASP A 72 -13.05 -6.08 9.73
N ARG A 73 -12.87 -5.71 11.01
CA ARG A 73 -12.14 -4.47 11.37
C ARG A 73 -10.70 -4.47 10.87
N ARG A 74 -10.02 -5.63 10.86
CA ARG A 74 -8.68 -5.78 10.27
C ARG A 74 -8.72 -5.63 8.76
N MET A 75 -9.71 -6.22 8.10
CA MET A 75 -9.89 -6.12 6.66
C MET A 75 -10.03 -4.66 6.22
N SER A 76 -10.76 -3.85 6.98
CA SER A 76 -10.90 -2.41 6.75
C SER A 76 -9.57 -1.66 6.85
N ILE A 77 -8.73 -1.96 7.85
CA ILE A 77 -7.42 -1.31 8.02
C ILE A 77 -6.46 -1.70 6.89
N ILE A 78 -6.42 -2.98 6.49
CA ILE A 78 -5.59 -3.43 5.36
C ILE A 78 -6.05 -2.76 4.06
N ASN A 79 -7.37 -2.66 3.85
CA ASN A 79 -7.93 -2.03 2.66
C ASN A 79 -7.61 -0.51 2.62
N ALA A 80 -7.68 0.17 3.77
CA ALA A 80 -7.26 1.57 3.88
C ALA A 80 -5.77 1.76 3.56
N ALA A 81 -4.89 0.88 4.05
CA ALA A 81 -3.47 0.89 3.72
C ALA A 81 -3.21 0.64 2.23
N LEU A 82 -3.94 -0.28 1.60
CA LEU A 82 -3.89 -0.52 0.15
C LEU A 82 -4.28 0.73 -0.64
N LEU A 83 -5.38 1.39 -0.27
CA LEU A 83 -5.81 2.64 -0.92
C LEU A 83 -4.75 3.74 -0.79
N MET A 84 -4.12 3.88 0.39
CA MET A 84 -3.01 4.84 0.58
C MET A 84 -1.80 4.50 -0.31
N ALA A 85 -1.40 3.22 -0.40
CA ALA A 85 -0.32 2.78 -1.28
C ALA A 85 -0.61 3.09 -2.76
N VAL A 86 -1.81 2.76 -3.24
CA VAL A 86 -2.23 3.02 -4.63
C VAL A 86 -2.25 4.53 -4.89
N SER A 87 -2.76 5.34 -3.96
CA SER A 87 -2.77 6.80 -4.13
C SER A 87 -1.37 7.41 -4.21
N SER A 88 -0.39 6.88 -3.46
CA SER A 88 1.02 7.27 -3.58
C SER A 88 1.60 6.88 -4.95
N ALA A 89 1.30 5.67 -5.44
CA ALA A 89 1.74 5.24 -6.77
C ALA A 89 1.18 6.15 -7.87
N VAL A 90 -0.11 6.49 -7.81
CA VAL A 90 -0.73 7.44 -8.77
C VAL A 90 -0.03 8.79 -8.72
N MET A 91 0.27 9.31 -7.53
CA MET A 91 0.99 10.59 -7.39
C MET A 91 2.41 10.51 -7.98
N ALA A 92 3.13 9.40 -7.79
CA ALA A 92 4.44 9.18 -8.41
C ALA A 92 4.36 9.12 -9.95
N CYS A 93 3.34 8.49 -10.51
CA CYS A 93 3.08 8.50 -11.96
C CYS A 93 2.83 9.93 -12.48
N ILE A 94 2.08 10.75 -11.74
CA ILE A 94 1.85 12.16 -12.09
C ILE A 94 3.19 12.93 -12.09
N VAL A 95 4.05 12.74 -11.08
CA VAL A 95 5.37 13.39 -11.03
C VAL A 95 6.22 13.05 -12.25
N ILE A 96 6.24 11.77 -12.66
CA ILE A 96 6.97 11.33 -13.86
C ILE A 96 6.41 12.03 -15.10
N ALA A 97 5.08 12.05 -15.29
CA ALA A 97 4.46 12.73 -16.43
C ALA A 97 4.80 14.22 -16.46
N VAL A 98 4.72 14.92 -15.32
CA VAL A 98 5.03 16.35 -15.23
C VAL A 98 6.51 16.64 -15.47
N LEU A 99 7.44 15.77 -15.04
CA LEU A 99 8.87 15.89 -15.34
C LEU A 99 9.13 15.91 -16.85
N PHE A 100 8.53 14.99 -17.60
CA PHE A 100 8.66 14.94 -19.05
C PHE A 100 8.00 16.15 -19.73
N ILE A 101 6.82 16.57 -19.28
CA ILE A 101 6.13 17.76 -19.81
C ILE A 101 6.94 19.03 -19.57
N ALA A 102 7.49 19.21 -18.36
CA ALA A 102 8.30 20.38 -18.01
C ALA A 102 9.58 20.47 -18.85
N ASN A 103 10.23 19.33 -19.10
CA ASN A 103 11.43 19.26 -19.93
C ASN A 103 11.14 19.64 -21.40
N ILE A 104 10.02 19.18 -21.96
CA ILE A 104 9.63 19.50 -23.35
C ILE A 104 9.18 20.98 -23.47
N GLY A 105 8.47 21.49 -22.45
CA GLY A 105 7.91 22.84 -22.47
C GLY A 105 8.87 23.98 -22.09
N LYS A 106 10.10 23.70 -21.63
CA LYS A 106 11.06 24.69 -21.09
C LYS A 106 10.51 25.59 -19.96
N TYR A 107 9.49 25.12 -19.24
CA TYR A 107 8.89 25.85 -18.12
C TYR A 107 9.62 25.52 -16.80
N HIS A 108 9.85 26.52 -15.95
CA HIS A 108 10.40 26.35 -14.59
C HIS A 108 9.34 25.78 -13.61
N PHE A 109 8.78 24.61 -13.88
CA PHE A 109 7.86 23.90 -12.96
C PHE A 109 8.57 23.17 -11.82
N GLY A 110 9.89 23.36 -11.64
CA GLY A 110 10.69 22.62 -10.66
C GLY A 110 10.13 22.63 -9.23
N THR A 111 9.55 23.76 -8.79
CA THR A 111 8.94 23.87 -7.46
C THR A 111 7.67 23.02 -7.32
N TRP A 112 6.80 23.02 -8.33
CA TRP A 112 5.56 22.23 -8.31
C TRP A 112 5.84 20.72 -8.35
N ILE A 113 6.83 20.31 -9.15
CA ILE A 113 7.29 18.92 -9.23
C ILE A 113 7.84 18.46 -7.88
N ALA A 114 8.66 19.30 -7.23
CA ALA A 114 9.21 19.00 -5.90
C ALA A 114 8.11 18.84 -4.85
N ILE A 115 7.10 19.72 -4.84
CA ILE A 115 5.96 19.63 -3.91
C ILE A 115 5.16 18.33 -4.14
N ALA A 116 4.86 18.00 -5.40
CA ALA A 116 4.13 16.78 -5.75
C ALA A 116 4.91 15.51 -5.35
N PHE A 117 6.23 15.52 -5.53
CA PHE A 117 7.10 14.41 -5.12
C PHE A 117 7.17 14.25 -3.60
N ILE A 118 7.34 15.35 -2.84
CA ILE A 118 7.32 15.34 -1.37
C ILE A 118 5.97 14.81 -0.87
N LEU A 119 4.86 15.23 -1.48
CA LEU A 119 3.53 14.74 -1.15
C LEU A 119 3.43 13.22 -1.39
N SER A 120 3.87 12.75 -2.57
CA SER A 120 3.90 11.32 -2.91
C SER A 120 4.68 10.48 -1.90
N VAL A 121 5.89 10.92 -1.53
CA VAL A 121 6.73 10.26 -0.51
C VAL A 121 6.07 10.30 0.87
N SER A 122 5.42 11.41 1.23
CA SER A 122 4.71 11.53 2.52
C SER A 122 3.53 10.55 2.60
N LEU A 123 2.76 10.39 1.51
CA LEU A 123 1.71 9.37 1.42
C LEU A 123 2.29 7.95 1.55
N LEU A 124 3.45 7.69 0.94
CA LEU A 124 4.12 6.39 1.07
C LEU A 124 4.54 6.12 2.53
N ILE A 125 5.09 7.12 3.23
CA ILE A 125 5.45 7.01 4.64
C ILE A 125 4.20 6.70 5.49
N LEU A 126 3.10 7.43 5.29
CA LEU A 126 1.84 7.17 5.99
C LEU A 126 1.32 5.75 5.74
N CYS A 127 1.42 5.27 4.49
CA CYS A 127 1.09 3.89 4.14
C CYS A 127 1.96 2.87 4.88
N LEU A 128 3.28 3.08 4.96
CA LEU A 128 4.21 2.21 5.69
C LEU A 128 3.93 2.20 7.20
N VAL A 129 3.57 3.35 7.78
CA VAL A 129 3.16 3.45 9.19
C VAL A 129 1.87 2.67 9.43
N ALA A 130 0.85 2.85 8.58
CA ALA A 130 -0.41 2.09 8.65
C ALA A 130 -0.17 0.58 8.52
N PHE A 131 0.70 0.18 7.59
CA PHE A 131 1.12 -1.22 7.44
C PHE A 131 1.82 -1.74 8.70
N THR A 132 2.70 -0.96 9.32
CA THR A 132 3.39 -1.33 10.56
C THR A 132 2.41 -1.55 11.72
N VAL A 133 1.41 -0.68 11.85
CA VAL A 133 0.34 -0.82 12.85
C VAL A 133 -0.45 -2.11 12.62
N GLU A 134 -0.80 -2.41 11.38
CA GLU A 134 -1.53 -3.63 11.02
C GLU A 134 -0.72 -4.92 11.29
N VAL A 135 0.59 -4.90 11.00
CA VAL A 135 1.51 -5.99 11.33
C VAL A 135 1.55 -6.21 12.86
N ARG A 136 1.65 -5.14 13.65
CA ARG A 136 1.66 -5.22 15.13
C ARG A 136 0.37 -5.83 15.67
N ILE A 137 -0.79 -5.44 15.14
CA ILE A 137 -2.11 -5.98 15.52
C ILE A 137 -2.21 -7.47 15.12
N SER A 138 -1.73 -7.83 13.94
CA SER A 138 -1.71 -9.21 13.46
C SER A 138 -0.86 -10.12 14.36
N LEU A 139 0.33 -9.64 14.78
CA LEU A 139 1.23 -10.38 15.68
C LEU A 139 0.65 -10.56 17.08
N ARG A 140 -0.06 -9.55 17.63
CA ARG A 140 -0.70 -9.66 18.95
C ARG A 140 -1.79 -10.74 18.98
N ALA A 141 -2.57 -10.92 17.93
CA ALA A 141 -3.59 -11.99 17.90
C ALA A 141 -3.00 -13.41 17.83
N ILE A 142 -1.79 -13.58 17.27
CA ILE A 142 -1.11 -14.87 17.29
C ILE A 142 -0.59 -15.19 18.69
N HIS A 143 -0.14 -14.19 19.44
CA HIS A 143 0.31 -14.38 20.83
C HIS A 143 -0.81 -14.78 21.80
N VAL A 144 -2.05 -14.34 21.58
CA VAL A 144 -3.20 -14.74 22.43
C VAL A 144 -3.52 -16.24 22.31
N ARG A 145 -3.15 -16.90 21.19
CA ARG A 145 -3.35 -18.35 21.01
C ARG A 145 -2.33 -19.22 21.77
N LYS A 146 -1.38 -18.63 22.51
CA LYS A 146 -0.53 -19.43 23.42
C LYS A 146 -1.23 -19.86 24.71
N GLU A 147 -2.41 -19.33 25.03
CA GLU A 147 -3.20 -19.78 26.20
C GLU A 147 -3.99 -21.08 25.95
N ILE A 148 -3.85 -21.71 24.77
CA ILE A 148 -4.47 -23.01 24.44
C ILE A 148 -3.44 -24.15 24.35
N LEU A 149 -2.21 -23.91 24.83
CA LEU A 149 -1.09 -24.86 24.79
C LEU A 149 -0.76 -25.47 26.16
N ASP A 150 -1.55 -25.17 27.19
CA ASP A 150 -1.47 -25.81 28.52
C ASP A 150 -2.80 -26.51 28.86
#